data_AF-A0A7J8NFE7-F1
#
_entry.id   AF-A0A7J8NFE7-F1
#
_cell.length_a   1.000
_cell.length_b   1.000
_cell.length_c   1.000
_cell.angle_alpha   90.00
_cell.angle_beta   90.00
_cell.angle_gamma   90.00
#
_symmetry.space_group_name_H-M   'P 1'
#
loop_
_entity.id
_entity.type
_entity.pdbx_description
1 polymer ?
#
loop_
_entity_poly.entity_id
_entity_poly.type
_entity_poly.pdbx_seq_one_letter_code
_entity_poly.pdbx_strand_id
1 'polypeptide(L)'
;MKDCPKARAVLEFGGLNNKFLDGGYSRYIDWIEDIARELDNKAISNFISILWNIWNSRNNSIFRGAEDDARVTWERAAALSRDFQIFNLVEDPLLPRKIGKKVFYGLVARDVDGFIHGGRMSFVDKELSIEWVELLAMEESLKIARLNNWKNLELESD
;
A
#
# COMPACT_ATOMS: atom_id res chain seq x y z
N MET A 1 13.66 7.06 -2.40
CA MET A 1 12.73 6.38 -3.34
C MET A 1 12.11 7.37 -4.31
N LYS A 2 11.57 8.51 -3.86
CA LYS A 2 11.06 9.58 -4.74
C LYS A 2 12.05 10.03 -5.83
N ASP A 3 13.33 10.22 -5.50
CA ASP A 3 14.36 10.67 -6.46
C ASP A 3 14.95 9.54 -7.32
N CYS A 4 14.43 8.32 -7.18
CA CYS A 4 14.84 7.20 -8.03
C CYS A 4 14.08 7.31 -9.36
N PRO A 5 14.77 7.39 -10.52
CA PRO A 5 14.10 7.53 -11.82
C PRO A 5 13.10 6.40 -12.11
N LYS A 6 13.42 5.17 -11.70
CA LYS A 6 12.51 4.02 -11.84
C LYS A 6 11.28 4.13 -10.97
N ALA A 7 11.44 4.51 -9.71
CA ALA A 7 10.32 4.69 -8.81
C ALA A 7 9.38 5.80 -9.32
N ARG A 8 9.96 6.90 -9.79
CA ARG A 8 9.23 8.01 -10.41
C ARG A 8 8.47 7.54 -11.64
N ALA A 9 9.11 6.81 -12.56
CA ALA A 9 8.45 6.26 -13.73
C ALA A 9 7.26 5.35 -13.38
N VAL A 10 7.40 4.43 -12.41
CA VAL A 10 6.31 3.55 -11.96
C VAL A 10 5.14 4.36 -11.40
N LEU A 11 5.41 5.40 -10.60
CA LEU A 11 4.37 6.25 -10.02
C LEU A 11 3.69 7.16 -11.06
N GLU A 12 4.43 7.68 -12.04
CA GLU A 12 3.91 8.45 -13.17
C GLU A 12 3.02 7.59 -14.08
N PHE A 13 3.48 6.38 -14.44
CA PHE A 13 2.66 5.40 -15.16
C PHE A 13 1.38 5.06 -14.40
N GLY A 14 1.44 5.14 -13.07
CA GLY A 14 0.29 4.92 -12.22
C GLY A 14 -0.71 6.05 -12.06
N GLY A 15 -0.43 7.20 -12.65
CA GLY A 15 -1.30 8.37 -12.55
C GLY A 15 -1.18 9.11 -11.22
N LEU A 16 -0.10 8.90 -10.45
CA LEU A 16 0.15 9.72 -9.26
C LEU A 16 0.32 11.18 -9.67
N ASN A 17 -0.40 12.09 -8.99
CA ASN A 17 -0.36 13.51 -9.31
C ASN A 17 1.08 14.07 -9.21
N ASN A 18 1.51 14.76 -10.26
CA ASN A 18 2.85 15.35 -10.38
C ASN A 18 3.21 16.27 -9.22
N LYS A 19 2.24 16.90 -8.54
CA LYS A 19 2.54 17.72 -7.35
C LYS A 19 3.29 16.95 -6.27
N PHE A 20 3.00 15.65 -6.09
CA PHE A 20 3.68 14.82 -5.12
C PHE A 20 5.05 14.36 -5.61
N LEU A 21 5.24 14.28 -6.92
CA LEU A 21 6.51 13.93 -7.56
C LEU A 21 7.47 15.12 -7.63
N ASP A 22 6.94 16.34 -7.74
CA ASP A 22 7.72 17.57 -7.90
C ASP A 22 7.83 18.38 -6.61
N GLY A 23 7.01 18.08 -5.59
CA GLY A 23 7.04 18.79 -4.31
C GLY A 23 8.40 18.71 -3.60
N GLY A 24 8.89 19.84 -3.11
CA GLY A 24 10.15 19.93 -2.36
C GLY A 24 10.00 19.42 -0.92
N TYR A 25 9.88 18.11 -0.72
CA TYR A 25 9.84 17.53 0.62
C TYR A 25 11.25 17.34 1.17
N SER A 26 11.53 17.98 2.31
CA SER A 26 12.83 17.85 2.98
C SER A 26 13.00 16.49 3.68
N ARG A 27 11.89 15.85 4.05
CA ARG A 27 11.87 14.52 4.68
C ARG A 27 10.90 13.61 3.93
N TYR A 28 11.29 12.34 3.85
CA TYR A 28 10.44 11.30 3.26
C TYR A 28 9.11 11.14 4.01
N ILE A 29 9.11 11.31 5.33
CA ILE A 29 7.89 11.18 6.13
C ILE A 29 6.88 12.28 5.83
N ASP A 30 7.33 13.50 5.60
CA ASP A 30 6.47 14.63 5.22
C ASP A 30 5.76 14.35 3.89
N TRP A 31 6.47 13.72 2.94
CA TRP A 31 5.90 13.29 1.66
C TRP A 31 4.80 12.24 1.82
N ILE A 32 5.03 11.23 2.66
CA ILE A 32 4.03 10.19 2.93
C ILE A 32 2.83 10.76 3.68
N GLU A 33 3.04 11.64 4.66
CA GLU A 33 1.95 12.28 5.40
C GLU A 33 1.06 13.15 4.51
N ASP A 34 1.67 13.91 3.59
CA ASP A 34 0.92 14.77 2.67
C ASP A 34 0.07 13.95 1.70
N ILE A 35 0.64 12.88 1.14
CA ILE A 35 -0.12 11.91 0.33
C ILE A 35 -1.24 11.27 1.14
N ALA A 36 -0.98 10.89 2.39
CA ALA A 36 -1.97 10.26 3.26
C ALA A 36 -3.09 11.19 3.74
N ARG A 37 -2.91 12.51 3.65
CA ARG A 37 -3.97 13.49 3.91
C ARG A 37 -4.93 13.63 2.75
N GLU A 38 -4.46 13.37 1.54
CA GLU A 38 -5.22 13.59 0.32
C GLU A 38 -5.85 12.32 -0.23
N LEU A 39 -5.18 11.18 -0.12
CA LEU A 39 -5.68 9.91 -0.61
C LEU A 39 -6.66 9.26 0.38
N ASP A 40 -7.63 8.52 -0.14
CA ASP A 40 -8.44 7.63 0.69
C ASP A 40 -7.62 6.42 1.18
N ASN A 41 -8.11 5.70 2.20
CA ASN A 41 -7.40 4.58 2.81
C ASN A 41 -7.01 3.47 1.83
N LYS A 42 -7.82 3.23 0.79
CA LYS A 42 -7.53 2.23 -0.24
C LYS A 42 -6.41 2.75 -1.15
N ALA A 43 -6.48 3.99 -1.58
CA ALA A 43 -5.45 4.62 -2.39
C ALA A 43 -4.10 4.74 -1.66
N ILE A 44 -4.08 5.06 -0.36
CA ILE A 44 -2.85 5.06 0.46
C ILE A 44 -2.25 3.65 0.54
N SER A 45 -3.09 2.65 0.84
CA SER A 45 -2.63 1.27 0.94
C SER A 45 -1.97 0.79 -0.36
N ASN A 46 -2.63 1.10 -1.48
CA ASN A 46 -2.15 0.80 -2.82
C ASN A 46 -0.80 1.50 -3.11
N PHE A 47 -0.68 2.78 -2.75
CA PHE A 47 0.54 3.56 -2.89
C PHE A 47 1.70 2.96 -2.08
N ILE A 48 1.47 2.58 -0.81
CA ILE A 48 2.48 1.93 0.03
C ILE A 48 2.90 0.57 -0.56
N SER A 49 1.96 -0.22 -1.10
CA SER A 49 2.30 -1.48 -1.77
C SER A 49 3.21 -1.28 -2.99
N ILE A 50 2.95 -0.26 -3.82
CA ILE A 50 3.82 0.07 -4.96
C ILE A 50 5.21 0.46 -4.49
N LEU A 51 5.31 1.34 -3.50
CA LEU A 51 6.59 1.77 -2.94
C LEU A 51 7.41 0.59 -2.41
N TRP A 52 6.75 -0.32 -1.72
CA TRP A 52 7.38 -1.53 -1.23
C TRP A 52 7.86 -2.43 -2.37
N ASN A 53 7.05 -2.64 -3.41
CA ASN A 53 7.44 -3.44 -4.56
C ASN A 53 8.62 -2.84 -5.33
N ILE A 54 8.66 -1.51 -5.47
CA ILE A 54 9.81 -0.81 -6.04
C ILE A 54 11.06 -1.03 -5.18
N TRP A 55 10.93 -0.90 -3.86
CA TRP A 55 12.03 -1.14 -2.93
C TRP A 55 12.52 -2.59 -3.00
N ASN A 56 11.59 -3.56 -3.00
CA ASN A 56 11.90 -4.98 -3.05
C ASN A 56 12.55 -5.36 -4.39
N SER A 57 12.01 -4.88 -5.51
CA SER A 57 12.61 -5.09 -6.84
C SER A 57 14.03 -4.52 -6.91
N ARG A 58 14.25 -3.30 -6.39
CA ARG A 58 15.59 -2.70 -6.33
C ARG A 58 16.55 -3.53 -5.49
N ASN A 59 16.11 -4.04 -4.34
CA ASN A 59 16.94 -4.90 -3.51
C ASN A 59 17.19 -6.26 -4.15
N ASN A 60 16.19 -6.88 -4.77
CA ASN A 60 16.37 -8.12 -5.53
C ASN A 60 17.34 -7.92 -6.71
N SER A 61 17.34 -6.78 -7.39
CA SER A 61 18.36 -6.45 -8.39
C SER A 61 19.77 -6.39 -7.77
N ILE A 62 19.91 -5.74 -6.61
CA ILE A 62 21.21 -5.61 -5.90
C ILE A 62 21.71 -6.97 -5.36
N PHE A 63 20.82 -7.83 -4.87
CA PHE A 63 21.18 -9.09 -4.21
C PHE A 63 21.12 -10.33 -5.13
N ARG A 64 20.30 -10.31 -6.19
CA ARG A 64 20.02 -11.45 -7.07
C ARG A 64 20.18 -11.17 -8.57
N GLY A 65 20.48 -9.92 -8.96
CA GLY A 65 20.72 -9.55 -10.37
C GLY A 65 19.48 -9.59 -11.28
N ALA A 66 18.27 -9.69 -10.71
CA ALA A 66 17.02 -9.68 -11.46
C ALA A 66 16.40 -8.28 -11.41
N GLU A 67 16.53 -7.53 -12.50
CA GLU A 67 15.98 -6.18 -12.64
C GLU A 67 14.71 -6.22 -13.51
N ASP A 68 13.56 -5.88 -12.93
CA ASP A 68 12.32 -5.71 -13.70
C ASP A 68 12.25 -4.29 -14.30
N ASP A 69 11.62 -4.17 -15.47
CA ASP A 69 11.29 -2.87 -16.07
C ASP A 69 10.14 -2.18 -15.32
N ALA A 70 10.14 -0.84 -15.30
CA ALA A 70 9.10 -0.06 -14.63
C ALA A 70 7.68 -0.40 -15.12
N ARG A 71 7.51 -0.67 -16.42
CA ARG A 71 6.23 -1.09 -16.99
C ARG A 71 5.80 -2.45 -16.44
N VAL A 72 6.73 -3.40 -16.32
CA VAL A 72 6.44 -4.75 -15.80
C VAL A 72 6.06 -4.70 -14.33
N THR A 73 6.77 -3.89 -13.53
CA THR A 73 6.40 -3.67 -12.11
C THR A 73 5.01 -3.04 -11.99
N TRP A 74 4.71 -2.03 -12.82
CA TRP A 74 3.41 -1.38 -12.84
C TRP A 74 2.28 -2.32 -13.29
N GLU A 75 2.45 -3.03 -14.41
CA GLU A 75 1.47 -3.98 -14.95
C GLU A 75 1.18 -5.12 -13.97
N ARG A 76 2.21 -5.63 -13.27
CA ARG A 76 2.00 -6.61 -12.20
C ARG A 76 1.17 -6.00 -11.07
N ALA A 77 1.53 -4.83 -10.56
CA ALA A 77 0.77 -4.16 -9.51
C ALA A 77 -0.69 -3.86 -9.92
N ALA A 78 -0.91 -3.43 -11.17
CA ALA A 78 -2.23 -3.13 -11.72
C ALA A 78 -3.07 -4.39 -12.01
N ALA A 79 -2.48 -5.45 -12.54
CA ALA A 79 -3.18 -6.72 -12.78
C ALA A 79 -3.62 -7.39 -11.47
N LEU A 80 -2.84 -7.19 -10.40
CA LEU A 80 -3.12 -7.71 -9.06
C LEU A 80 -4.21 -6.93 -8.33
N SER A 81 -4.53 -5.72 -8.79
CA SER A 81 -5.65 -4.98 -8.28
C SER A 81 -6.46 -4.38 -9.40
N ARG A 82 -7.59 -5.04 -9.69
CA ARG A 82 -8.64 -4.51 -10.56
C ARG A 82 -9.17 -3.14 -10.10
N ASP A 83 -8.74 -2.66 -8.93
CA ASP A 83 -9.11 -1.39 -8.31
C ASP A 83 -7.94 -0.39 -8.12
N PHE A 84 -6.74 -0.62 -8.66
CA PHE A 84 -5.68 0.39 -8.69
C PHE A 84 -5.94 1.39 -9.81
N GLN A 85 -6.94 2.23 -9.60
CA GLN A 85 -6.94 3.55 -10.21
C GLN A 85 -6.51 4.49 -9.10
N ILE A 86 -5.32 5.09 -9.22
CA ILE A 86 -5.02 6.30 -8.46
C ILE A 86 -5.98 7.34 -9.03
N PHE A 87 -7.19 7.39 -8.48
CA PHE A 87 -8.21 8.32 -8.93
C PHE A 87 -7.71 9.74 -8.66
N ASN A 88 -7.91 10.59 -9.65
CA ASN A 88 -7.74 12.03 -9.47
C ASN A 88 -8.62 12.48 -8.31
N LEU A 89 -8.00 13.19 -7.40
CA LEU A 89 -8.54 13.73 -6.16
C LEU A 89 -9.72 14.68 -6.44
N VAL A 90 -10.81 14.50 -5.69
CA VAL A 90 -11.52 15.51 -4.87
C VAL A 90 -12.88 14.92 -4.51
N GLU A 91 -13.10 14.68 -3.21
CA GLU A 91 -14.23 15.26 -2.47
C GLU A 91 -13.85 15.19 -0.98
N ASP A 92 -13.91 16.35 -0.32
CA ASP A 92 -13.41 16.60 1.04
C ASP A 92 -13.80 15.51 2.06
N PRO A 93 -12.93 15.18 3.02
CA PRO A 93 -13.35 14.40 4.18
C PRO A 93 -14.27 15.28 5.05
N LEU A 94 -15.58 15.14 4.84
CA LEU A 94 -16.67 15.93 5.45
C LEU A 94 -16.85 15.78 6.97
N LEU A 95 -15.96 15.10 7.71
CA LEU A 95 -16.22 14.82 9.12
C LEU A 95 -15.04 15.15 10.07
N PRO A 96 -15.30 15.89 11.16
CA PRO A 96 -14.30 16.14 12.19
C PRO A 96 -13.93 14.83 12.91
N ARG A 97 -12.61 14.56 13.00
CA ARG A 97 -12.06 13.39 13.70
C ARG A 97 -12.45 13.44 15.18
N LYS A 98 -13.43 12.63 15.59
CA LYS A 98 -13.66 12.32 17.02
C LYS A 98 -12.47 11.54 17.57
N ILE A 99 -11.94 12.00 18.70
CA ILE A 99 -10.83 11.41 19.44
C ILE A 99 -11.42 10.35 20.40
N GLY A 100 -11.82 9.21 19.84
CA GLY A 100 -12.02 7.97 20.59
C GLY A 100 -10.71 7.17 20.62
N LYS A 101 -10.55 6.23 21.56
CA LYS A 101 -9.47 5.25 21.50
C LYS A 101 -9.75 4.30 20.34
N LYS A 102 -9.05 4.54 19.23
CA LYS A 102 -9.11 3.72 18.02
C LYS A 102 -8.01 2.68 18.07
N VAL A 103 -8.35 1.46 17.72
CA VAL A 103 -7.35 0.44 17.46
C VAL A 103 -7.23 0.23 15.96
N PHE A 104 -6.01 0.11 15.47
CA PHE A 104 -5.69 -0.03 14.07
C PHE A 104 -5.15 -1.43 13.83
N TYR A 105 -5.48 -1.99 12.67
CA TYR A 105 -4.84 -3.21 12.17
C TYR A 105 -4.51 -3.05 10.70
N GLY A 106 -3.48 -3.77 10.29
CA GLY A 106 -2.98 -3.79 8.92
C GLY A 106 -2.72 -5.22 8.48
N LEU A 107 -2.88 -5.47 7.19
CA LEU A 107 -2.46 -6.72 6.55
C LEU A 107 -1.75 -6.40 5.24
N VAL A 108 -0.82 -7.26 4.88
CA VAL A 108 -0.07 -7.21 3.63
C VAL A 108 -0.11 -8.61 3.02
N ALA A 109 -0.55 -8.70 1.77
CA ALA A 109 -0.53 -9.95 1.01
C ALA A 109 0.67 -9.93 0.05
N ARG A 110 1.47 -11.00 0.06
CA ARG A 110 2.65 -11.15 -0.81
C ARG A 110 2.77 -12.58 -1.34
N ASP A 111 3.45 -12.75 -2.47
CA ASP A 111 3.83 -14.08 -2.98
C ASP A 111 5.12 -14.60 -2.31
N VAL A 112 5.49 -15.82 -2.72
CA VAL A 112 6.70 -16.53 -2.29
C VAL A 112 8.01 -15.81 -2.64
N ASP A 113 7.97 -14.89 -3.62
CA ASP A 113 9.12 -14.06 -4.00
C ASP A 113 9.16 -12.73 -3.23
N GLY A 114 8.20 -12.52 -2.32
CA GLY A 114 8.06 -11.32 -1.50
C GLY A 114 7.43 -10.15 -2.24
N PHE A 115 6.86 -10.35 -3.43
CA PHE A 115 6.13 -9.30 -4.15
C PHE A 115 4.78 -9.06 -3.48
N ILE A 116 4.50 -7.82 -3.09
CA ILE A 116 3.25 -7.44 -2.44
C ILE A 116 2.14 -7.34 -3.50
N HIS A 117 1.09 -8.13 -3.33
CA HIS A 117 -0.13 -8.05 -4.14
C HIS A 117 -1.08 -6.94 -3.65
N GLY A 118 -0.97 -6.55 -2.40
CA GLY A 118 -1.71 -5.44 -1.83
C GLY A 118 -1.64 -5.41 -0.31
N GLY A 119 -2.21 -4.38 0.28
CA GLY A 119 -2.41 -4.28 1.71
C GLY A 119 -3.80 -3.76 2.05
N ARG A 120 -4.17 -3.88 3.31
CA ARG A 120 -5.35 -3.21 3.85
C ARG A 120 -5.03 -2.68 5.23
N MET A 121 -5.34 -1.41 5.46
CA MET A 121 -5.32 -0.81 6.79
C MET A 121 -6.76 -0.47 7.19
N SER A 122 -7.12 -0.77 8.42
CA SER A 122 -8.45 -0.51 8.95
C SER A 122 -8.38 -0.17 10.44
N PHE A 123 -9.47 0.33 10.99
CA PHE A 123 -9.57 0.72 12.39
C PHE A 123 -10.91 0.35 13.00
N VAL A 124 -10.91 0.17 14.31
CA VAL A 124 -12.11 -0.06 15.12
C VAL A 124 -12.21 1.05 16.15
N ASP A 125 -13.36 1.73 16.19
CA ASP A 125 -13.66 2.79 17.16
C ASP A 125 -14.21 2.19 18.47
N LYS A 126 -13.42 1.29 19.06
CA LYS A 126 -13.67 0.60 20.34
C LYS A 126 -12.33 0.27 21.00
N GLU A 127 -12.29 0.28 22.33
CA GLU A 127 -11.19 -0.37 23.05
C GLU A 127 -11.30 -1.88 22.85
N LEU A 128 -10.24 -2.47 22.30
CA LEU A 128 -10.06 -3.92 22.14
C LEU A 128 -8.70 -4.29 22.71
N SER A 129 -8.57 -5.53 23.21
CA SER A 129 -7.27 -6.08 23.53
C SER A 129 -6.50 -6.40 22.25
N ILE A 130 -5.18 -6.57 22.36
CA ILE A 130 -4.30 -6.83 21.20
C ILE A 130 -4.72 -8.13 20.51
N GLU A 131 -5.07 -9.16 21.27
CA GLU A 131 -5.47 -10.47 20.75
C GLU A 131 -6.74 -10.39 19.90
N TRP A 132 -7.70 -9.54 20.28
CA TRP A 132 -8.91 -9.32 19.48
C TRP A 132 -8.63 -8.56 18.19
N VAL A 133 -7.62 -7.70 18.19
CA VAL A 133 -7.24 -6.89 17.02
C VAL A 133 -6.50 -7.75 16.01
N GLU A 134 -5.61 -8.63 16.47
CA GLU A 134 -4.96 -9.64 15.64
C GLU A 134 -5.98 -10.61 15.03
N LEU A 135 -6.98 -11.04 15.81
CA LEU A 135 -8.05 -11.91 15.30
C LEU A 135 -8.86 -11.22 14.18
N LEU A 136 -9.14 -9.93 14.31
CA LEU A 136 -9.80 -9.13 13.27
C LEU A 136 -8.93 -8.98 12.03
N ALA A 137 -7.62 -8.76 12.20
CA ALA A 137 -6.67 -8.71 11.10
C ALA A 137 -6.63 -10.04 10.33
N MET A 138 -6.65 -11.16 11.06
CA MET A 138 -6.71 -12.50 10.48
C MET A 138 -8.02 -12.75 9.73
N GLU A 139 -9.17 -12.39 10.32
CA GLU A 139 -10.48 -12.54 9.68
C GLU A 139 -10.55 -11.76 8.35
N GLU A 140 -10.06 -10.52 8.35
CA GLU A 140 -9.98 -9.70 7.15
C GLU A 140 -9.01 -10.27 6.11
N SER A 141 -7.88 -10.83 6.55
CA SER A 141 -6.92 -11.50 5.66
C SER A 141 -7.56 -12.69 4.94
N LEU A 142 -8.35 -13.50 5.65
CA LEU A 142 -9.09 -14.63 5.07
C LEU A 142 -10.18 -14.17 4.10
N LYS A 143 -10.89 -13.07 4.38
CA LYS A 143 -11.88 -12.49 3.45
C LYS A 143 -11.21 -12.08 2.15
N ILE A 144 -10.06 -11.41 2.22
CA ILE A 144 -9.29 -10.98 1.04
C ILE A 144 -8.78 -12.17 0.24
N ALA A 145 -8.24 -13.20 0.92
CA ALA A 145 -7.79 -14.41 0.26
C ALA A 145 -8.93 -15.10 -0.53
N ARG A 146 -10.12 -15.19 0.07
CA ARG A 146 -11.32 -15.73 -0.58
C ARG A 146 -11.77 -14.89 -1.78
N LEU A 147 -11.82 -13.56 -1.63
CA LEU A 147 -12.20 -12.65 -2.71
C LEU A 147 -11.28 -12.77 -3.93
N ASN A 148 -9.99 -13.05 -3.70
CA ASN A 148 -8.99 -13.22 -4.75
C ASN A 148 -8.81 -14.67 -5.23
N ASN A 149 -9.59 -15.62 -4.72
CA ASN A 149 -9.47 -17.06 -5.01
C ASN A 149 -8.07 -17.63 -4.72
N TRP A 150 -7.38 -17.13 -3.71
CA TRP A 150 -6.10 -17.67 -3.26
C TRP A 150 -6.31 -18.98 -2.50
N LYS A 151 -5.71 -20.07 -2.99
CA LYS A 151 -5.90 -21.42 -2.44
C LYS A 151 -4.89 -21.79 -1.35
N ASN A 152 -3.69 -21.25 -1.44
CA ASN A 152 -2.60 -21.49 -0.50
C ASN A 152 -2.25 -20.17 0.15
N LEU A 153 -2.23 -20.15 1.49
CA LEU A 153 -1.96 -18.96 2.28
C LEU A 153 -1.05 -19.35 3.45
N GLU A 154 0.00 -18.55 3.67
CA GLU A 154 0.78 -18.57 4.89
C GLU A 154 0.46 -17.27 5.64
N LEU A 155 0.10 -17.38 6.91
CA LEU A 155 -0.23 -16.24 7.76
C LEU A 155 0.92 -16.01 8.73
N GLU A 156 1.46 -14.80 8.73
CA GLU A 156 2.51 -14.35 9.63
C GLU A 156 1.96 -13.21 10.50
N SER A 157 2.23 -13.28 11.81
CA SER A 157 1.95 -12.23 12.82
C SER A 157 3.17 -12.14 13.74
N ASP A 158 3.38 -10.98 14.38
CA ASP A 158 4.48 -10.71 15.32
C ASP A 158 4.31 -11.38 16.70
#